data_AF-A0A090N5P0-F1
#
_entry.id   AF-A0A090N5P0-F1
#
_cell.length_a   1.000
_cell.length_b   1.000
_cell.length_c   1.000
_cell.angle_alpha   90.00
_cell.angle_beta   90.00
_cell.angle_gamma   90.00
#
_symmetry.space_group_name_H-M   'P 1'
#
loop_
_entity.id
_entity.type
_entity.pdbx_description
1 polymer ?
#
loop_
_entity_poly.entity_id
_entity_poly.type
_entity_poly.pdbx_seq_one_letter_code
_entity_poly.pdbx_strand_id
1 'polypeptide(L)'
;MDTSSFESFPDLPTELRLQIWEEACHEACREREANHPGIQYTRVRESSPTRILLVHQPVHLDGKARSGTMRDGGLWLASEESRDVIREHCPDGSGGERKVLAGDGWPYHVNPSRDIFCIQDLEKIKHDDVHSALDICIWASSRTNEFHNIKNIAIEFDPSWIKWLPRTYKNMSAESTPRGLLARLLRSQYMNDNRQTTVWLIDNDMRWARRPSSYYGTAPMPDYNKRFINCDGSYVEVYPSNTCYCCSGKRSLAIRTFLSSLNVRGEHFETQHPNFVPSYDDYIDGYWEAPFEIAEGIRVLALACNEVEFCRKDHRQDRSTWRRCV
;
A
#
# COMPACT_ATOMS: atom_id res chain seq x y z
N MET A 1 21.41 -28.67 40.83
CA MET A 1 21.15 -28.02 39.54
C MET A 1 19.94 -27.15 39.77
N ASP A 2 20.12 -25.84 39.88
CA ASP A 2 18.98 -24.93 40.02
C ASP A 2 18.23 -24.90 38.70
N THR A 3 16.98 -25.37 38.74
CA THR A 3 16.03 -25.16 37.66
C THR A 3 15.59 -23.71 37.75
N SER A 4 16.05 -22.87 36.83
CA SER A 4 15.53 -21.51 36.66
C SER A 4 14.02 -21.60 36.38
N SER A 5 13.18 -21.28 37.36
CA SER A 5 11.74 -21.10 37.14
C SER A 5 11.50 -19.69 36.66
N PHE A 6 10.90 -19.54 35.48
CA PHE A 6 10.40 -18.26 35.02
C PHE A 6 9.04 -18.02 35.68
N GLU A 7 8.93 -16.94 36.43
CA GLU A 7 7.64 -16.45 36.93
C GLU A 7 6.82 -15.87 35.77
N SER A 8 5.50 -16.01 35.86
CA SER A 8 4.61 -15.43 34.85
C SER A 8 4.57 -13.92 35.03
N PHE A 9 4.37 -13.16 33.94
CA PHE A 9 4.38 -11.69 34.01
C PHE A 9 3.45 -11.11 35.09
N PRO A 10 2.20 -11.59 35.27
CA PRO A 10 1.32 -11.14 36.36
C PRO A 10 1.86 -11.36 37.77
N ASP A 11 2.75 -12.34 37.97
CA ASP A 11 3.29 -12.70 39.29
C ASP A 11 4.54 -11.88 39.65
N LEU A 12 5.10 -11.14 38.69
CA LEU A 12 6.27 -10.30 38.93
C LEU A 12 5.95 -9.14 39.91
N PRO A 13 6.92 -8.74 40.75
CA PRO A 13 6.86 -7.50 41.52
C PRO A 13 6.45 -6.31 40.64
N THR A 14 5.63 -5.41 41.19
CA THR A 14 5.09 -4.24 40.47
C THR A 14 6.20 -3.40 39.84
N GLU A 15 7.33 -3.24 40.52
CA GLU A 15 8.47 -2.48 40.01
C GLU A 15 9.03 -3.09 38.72
N LEU A 16 9.08 -4.42 38.61
CA LEU A 16 9.55 -5.11 37.40
C LEU A 16 8.51 -5.04 36.28
N ARG A 17 7.21 -5.16 36.61
CA ARG A 17 6.13 -5.03 35.62
C ARG A 17 6.11 -3.64 35.00
N LEU A 18 6.27 -2.59 35.82
CA LEU A 18 6.38 -1.21 35.36
C LEU A 18 7.62 -0.99 34.49
N GLN A 19 8.80 -1.47 34.89
CA GLN A 19 10.02 -1.37 34.07
C GLN A 19 9.85 -2.03 32.70
N ILE A 20 9.20 -3.20 32.65
CA ILE A 20 8.91 -3.87 31.37
C ILE A 20 7.96 -3.04 30.52
N TRP A 21 6.92 -2.45 31.12
CA TRP A 21 6.01 -1.57 30.37
C TRP A 21 6.68 -0.27 29.90
N GLU A 22 7.52 0.34 30.73
CA GLU A 22 8.26 1.56 30.39
C GLU A 22 9.21 1.31 29.22
N GLU A 23 9.97 0.20 29.25
CA GLU A 23 10.87 -0.17 28.17
C GLU A 23 10.09 -0.44 26.87
N ALA A 24 8.97 -1.18 26.95
CA ALA A 24 8.12 -1.44 25.80
C ALA A 24 7.50 -0.14 25.23
N CYS A 25 7.11 0.80 26.09
CA CYS A 25 6.61 2.11 25.68
C CYS A 25 7.71 2.97 25.05
N HIS A 26 8.92 2.95 25.58
CA HIS A 26 10.06 3.68 25.03
C HIS A 26 10.38 3.26 23.59
N GLU A 27 10.36 1.95 23.31
CA GLU A 27 10.54 1.44 21.96
C GLU A 27 9.41 1.92 21.02
N ALA A 28 8.16 1.80 21.46
CA ALA A 28 6.99 2.26 20.70
C ALA A 28 7.03 3.78 20.40
N CYS A 29 7.38 4.60 21.39
CA CYS A 29 7.48 6.06 21.22
C CYS A 29 8.65 6.43 20.28
N ARG A 30 9.82 5.79 20.40
CA ARG A 30 10.98 6.02 19.50
C ARG A 30 10.63 5.74 18.04
N GLU A 31 9.85 4.70 17.78
CA GLU A 31 9.41 4.39 16.42
C GLU A 31 8.36 5.38 15.89
N ARG A 32 7.50 5.95 16.75
CA ARG A 32 6.60 7.06 16.36
C ARG A 32 7.38 8.31 15.96
N GLU A 33 8.49 8.60 16.64
CA GLU A 33 9.37 9.72 16.32
C GLU A 33 10.02 9.58 14.94
N ALA A 34 10.28 8.34 14.49
CA ALA A 34 10.76 8.07 13.13
C ALA A 34 9.78 8.49 12.02
N ASN A 35 8.53 8.85 12.39
CA ASN A 35 7.57 9.53 11.53
C ASN A 35 7.26 8.79 10.21
N HIS A 36 7.31 7.45 10.26
CA HIS A 36 6.94 6.58 9.15
C HIS A 36 5.45 6.69 8.84
N PRO A 37 5.04 6.82 7.57
CA PRO A 37 3.62 6.79 7.22
C PRO A 37 2.99 5.44 7.55
N GLY A 38 1.75 5.48 8.04
CA GLY A 38 0.98 4.28 8.37
C GLY A 38 0.25 3.70 7.15
N ILE A 39 0.11 2.39 7.10
CA ILE A 39 -0.82 1.69 6.21
C ILE A 39 -2.10 1.40 7.02
N GLN A 40 -3.18 2.10 6.70
CA GLN A 40 -4.46 2.03 7.39
C GLN A 40 -5.43 1.17 6.60
N TYR A 41 -5.91 0.09 7.18
CA TYR A 41 -6.93 -0.75 6.57
C TYR A 41 -8.30 -0.13 6.84
N THR A 42 -9.03 0.15 5.76
CA THR A 42 -10.32 0.82 5.80
C THR A 42 -11.41 -0.01 5.13
N ARG A 43 -12.63 0.26 5.56
CA ARG A 43 -13.84 -0.28 4.97
C ARG A 43 -14.66 0.83 4.32
N VAL A 44 -15.39 0.48 3.26
CA VAL A 44 -16.31 1.33 2.55
C VAL A 44 -17.59 1.42 3.37
N ARG A 45 -17.87 2.61 3.89
CA ARG A 45 -19.13 2.93 4.58
C ARG A 45 -20.22 3.31 3.58
N GLU A 46 -19.86 4.11 2.59
CA GLU A 46 -20.77 4.61 1.56
C GLU A 46 -20.03 4.72 0.24
N SER A 47 -20.71 4.37 -0.85
CA SER A 47 -20.24 4.55 -2.23
C SER A 47 -21.35 5.27 -3.00
N SER A 48 -21.01 6.40 -3.59
CA SER A 48 -21.86 7.15 -4.51
C SER A 48 -21.03 7.78 -5.63
N PRO A 49 -21.67 8.26 -6.72
CA PRO A 49 -20.94 8.91 -7.81
C PRO A 49 -20.12 10.11 -7.39
N THR A 50 -20.44 10.73 -6.26
CA THR A 50 -19.76 11.93 -5.79
C THR A 50 -18.88 11.68 -4.57
N ARG A 51 -18.83 10.47 -3.99
CA ARG A 51 -17.94 10.20 -2.86
C ARG A 51 -17.79 8.70 -2.58
N ILE A 52 -16.59 8.32 -2.16
CA ILE A 52 -16.34 7.03 -1.51
C ILE A 52 -15.95 7.34 -0.07
N LEU A 53 -16.85 7.00 0.86
CA LEU A 53 -16.64 7.24 2.27
C LEU A 53 -15.94 6.03 2.90
N LEU A 54 -14.70 6.23 3.32
CA LEU A 54 -13.89 5.24 4.00
C LEU A 54 -13.95 5.46 5.50
N VAL A 55 -14.05 4.37 6.24
CA VAL A 55 -13.96 4.37 7.70
C VAL A 55 -12.87 3.42 8.15
N HIS A 56 -12.21 3.79 9.25
CA HIS A 56 -11.24 2.91 9.89
C HIS A 56 -11.94 1.65 10.42
N GLN A 57 -11.35 0.48 10.24
CA GLN A 57 -11.85 -0.75 10.83
C GLN A 57 -11.55 -0.75 12.35
N PRO A 58 -12.55 -0.78 13.24
CA PRO A 58 -12.30 -0.88 14.68
C PRO A 58 -11.67 -2.22 15.05
N VAL A 59 -10.87 -2.18 16.11
CA VAL A 59 -10.05 -3.27 16.66
C VAL A 59 -10.84 -4.46 17.13
N HIS A 60 -12.05 -4.19 17.60
CA HIS A 60 -12.85 -5.17 18.30
C HIS A 60 -13.53 -6.19 17.40
N LEU A 61 -13.46 -6.05 16.08
CA LEU A 61 -14.38 -6.80 15.22
C LEU A 61 -13.87 -8.16 14.75
N ASP A 62 -12.57 -8.47 14.65
CA ASP A 62 -12.18 -9.77 14.05
C ASP A 62 -10.79 -10.32 14.47
N GLY A 63 -10.05 -9.70 15.40
CA GLY A 63 -8.69 -10.14 15.77
C GLY A 63 -7.66 -10.06 14.63
N LYS A 64 -8.01 -9.44 13.50
CA LYS A 64 -7.19 -9.23 12.29
C LYS A 64 -6.95 -7.75 12.00
N ALA A 65 -6.80 -6.94 13.06
CA ALA A 65 -6.59 -5.51 12.90
C ALA A 65 -5.18 -5.27 12.36
N ARG A 66 -5.05 -4.95 11.06
CA ARG A 66 -3.76 -4.83 10.35
C ARG A 66 -3.23 -3.40 10.23
N SER A 67 -4.00 -2.40 10.66
CA SER A 67 -3.68 -0.97 10.47
C SER A 67 -2.44 -0.51 11.24
N GLY A 68 -1.67 0.44 10.70
CA GLY A 68 -0.49 1.01 11.38
C GLY A 68 -0.84 1.69 12.71
N THR A 69 -2.05 2.24 12.82
CA THR A 69 -2.60 2.76 14.08
C THR A 69 -2.72 1.72 15.20
N MET A 70 -2.66 0.42 14.86
CA MET A 70 -2.76 -0.70 15.78
C MET A 70 -1.46 -1.19 16.37
N ARG A 71 -0.34 -0.63 15.93
CA ARG A 71 0.98 -1.07 16.35
C ARG A 71 1.13 -1.12 17.87
N ASP A 72 0.64 -0.09 18.55
CA ASP A 72 0.70 0.03 20.01
C ASP A 72 -0.60 -0.43 20.70
N GLY A 73 -1.59 -0.88 19.92
CA GLY A 73 -2.89 -1.30 20.44
C GLY A 73 -2.77 -2.52 21.36
N GLY A 74 -1.78 -3.38 21.15
CA GLY A 74 -1.48 -4.50 22.04
C GLY A 74 -1.09 -4.04 23.44
N LEU A 75 -0.19 -3.06 23.56
CA LEU A 75 0.22 -2.47 24.84
C LEU A 75 -0.99 -1.82 25.53
N TRP A 76 -1.77 -1.02 24.79
CA TRP A 76 -2.96 -0.37 25.36
C TRP A 76 -4.03 -1.35 25.85
N LEU A 77 -4.22 -2.47 25.17
CA LEU A 77 -5.23 -3.45 25.55
C LEU A 77 -4.74 -4.43 26.63
N ALA A 78 -3.44 -4.47 26.93
CA ALA A 78 -2.83 -5.46 27.82
C ALA A 78 -3.32 -5.36 29.27
N SER A 79 -3.26 -4.18 29.89
CA SER A 79 -3.70 -3.94 31.27
C SER A 79 -3.93 -2.46 31.55
N GLU A 80 -4.59 -2.13 32.66
CA GLU A 80 -4.71 -0.74 33.12
C GLU A 80 -3.34 -0.11 33.39
N GLU A 81 -2.44 -0.86 34.02
CA GLU A 81 -1.06 -0.44 34.30
C GLU A 81 -0.29 -0.07 33.02
N SER A 82 -0.40 -0.88 31.96
CA SER A 82 0.23 -0.55 30.67
C SER A 82 -0.35 0.73 30.06
N ARG A 83 -1.67 0.96 30.19
CA ARG A 83 -2.30 2.21 29.71
C ARG A 83 -1.82 3.43 30.47
N ASP A 84 -1.53 3.30 31.75
CA ASP A 84 -1.02 4.41 32.55
C ASP A 84 0.40 4.79 32.11
N VAL A 85 1.26 3.80 31.90
CA VAL A 85 2.62 4.02 31.37
C VAL A 85 2.59 4.66 29.98
N ILE A 86 1.74 4.18 29.06
CA ILE A 86 1.56 4.79 27.72
C ILE A 86 1.13 6.25 27.83
N ARG A 87 0.17 6.54 28.72
CA ARG A 87 -0.35 7.91 28.91
C ARG A 87 0.73 8.87 29.43
N GLU A 88 1.65 8.38 30.26
CA GLU A 88 2.76 9.16 30.80
C GLU A 88 3.88 9.37 29.76
N HIS A 89 4.30 8.31 29.05
CA HIS A 89 5.49 8.34 28.20
C HIS A 89 5.22 8.80 26.76
N CYS A 90 3.99 8.62 26.28
CA CYS A 90 3.56 9.01 24.95
C CYS A 90 2.40 10.02 25.07
N PRO A 91 2.63 11.21 25.68
CA PRO A 91 1.59 12.21 25.83
C PRO A 91 1.05 12.64 24.46
N ASP A 92 -0.27 12.88 24.37
CA ASP A 92 -1.00 13.22 23.15
C ASP A 92 -0.30 14.34 22.35
N GLY A 93 0.54 13.95 21.40
CA GLY A 93 1.58 14.78 20.79
C GLY A 93 1.20 16.24 20.54
N SER A 94 2.06 17.12 21.05
CA SER A 94 2.25 18.52 20.67
C SER A 94 3.03 18.58 19.35
N GLY A 95 2.34 18.36 18.23
CA GLY A 95 2.89 18.51 16.89
C GLY A 95 1.78 18.54 15.86
N GLY A 96 1.64 19.67 15.15
CA GLY A 96 0.53 19.97 14.25
C GLY A 96 0.26 18.90 13.19
N GLU A 97 -0.99 18.86 12.74
CA GLU A 97 -1.57 17.99 11.67
C GLU A 97 -1.82 16.52 11.98
N ARG A 98 -1.61 16.06 13.21
CA ARG A 98 -2.06 14.72 13.67
C ARG A 98 -3.22 14.91 14.63
N LYS A 99 -4.42 14.47 14.28
CA LYS A 99 -5.44 13.94 15.20
C LYS A 99 -6.74 13.71 14.44
N VAL A 100 -7.17 12.45 14.36
CA VAL A 100 -8.60 12.16 14.47
C VAL A 100 -8.81 11.01 15.44
N LEU A 101 -9.49 11.32 16.53
CA LEU A 101 -9.86 10.41 17.60
C LEU A 101 -11.05 9.55 17.17
N ALA A 102 -10.83 8.34 16.68
CA ALA A 102 -11.90 7.38 16.45
C ALA A 102 -11.83 6.23 17.47
N GLY A 103 -12.94 5.96 18.18
CA GLY A 103 -13.09 4.73 18.98
C GLY A 103 -13.13 4.93 20.50
N ASP A 104 -13.72 3.95 21.17
CA ASP A 104 -14.14 3.95 22.57
C ASP A 104 -12.94 3.75 23.52
N GLY A 105 -12.12 4.78 23.64
CA GLY A 105 -11.06 4.87 24.66
C GLY A 105 -9.63 4.88 24.11
N TRP A 106 -9.36 4.34 22.90
CA TRP A 106 -8.03 4.41 22.27
C TRP A 106 -7.98 5.46 21.15
N PRO A 107 -7.08 6.45 21.22
CA PRO A 107 -6.87 7.39 20.14
C PRO A 107 -5.99 6.78 19.03
N TYR A 108 -6.58 6.36 17.91
CA TYR A 108 -5.79 6.06 16.70
C TYR A 108 -5.33 7.37 16.05
N HIS A 109 -4.05 7.50 15.69
CA HIS A 109 -3.54 8.65 14.95
C HIS A 109 -3.38 8.32 13.47
N VAL A 110 -4.18 8.99 12.61
CA VAL A 110 -4.05 8.91 11.16
C VAL A 110 -3.66 10.27 10.58
N ASN A 111 -2.86 10.26 9.52
CA ASN A 111 -2.60 11.45 8.70
C ASN A 111 -3.11 11.22 7.26
N PRO A 112 -4.30 11.72 6.90
CA PRO A 112 -4.90 11.54 5.57
C PRO A 112 -4.02 11.91 4.38
N SER A 113 -3.09 12.85 4.56
CA SER A 113 -2.20 13.33 3.50
C SER A 113 -0.94 12.50 3.32
N ARG A 114 -0.54 11.72 4.33
CA ARG A 114 0.73 10.97 4.35
C ARG A 114 0.53 9.46 4.42
N ASP A 115 -0.44 9.01 5.20
CA ASP A 115 -0.77 7.61 5.37
C ASP A 115 -1.38 7.03 4.09
N ILE A 116 -1.29 5.72 3.97
CA ILE A 116 -1.82 4.92 2.87
C ILE A 116 -3.07 4.21 3.34
N PHE A 117 -4.19 4.39 2.63
CA PHE A 117 -5.47 3.79 3.01
C PHE A 117 -5.76 2.57 2.12
N CYS A 118 -5.58 1.38 2.69
CA CYS A 118 -5.84 0.12 2.03
C CYS A 118 -7.32 -0.27 2.16
N ILE A 119 -8.04 -0.28 1.05
CA ILE A 119 -9.48 -0.56 1.03
C ILE A 119 -9.70 -2.08 0.98
N GLN A 120 -10.47 -2.62 1.92
CA GLN A 120 -10.68 -4.07 2.05
C GLN A 120 -11.89 -4.60 1.29
N ASP A 121 -13.02 -3.90 1.35
CA ASP A 121 -14.33 -4.31 0.83
C ASP A 121 -14.63 -3.59 -0.49
N LEU A 122 -13.70 -3.74 -1.44
CA LEU A 122 -13.73 -3.13 -2.77
C LEU A 122 -15.00 -3.46 -3.54
N GLU A 123 -15.64 -4.61 -3.26
CA GLU A 123 -16.89 -5.04 -3.85
C GLU A 123 -18.08 -4.12 -3.55
N LYS A 124 -17.99 -3.30 -2.49
CA LYS A 124 -19.03 -2.31 -2.15
C LYS A 124 -18.96 -1.04 -2.99
N ILE A 125 -17.86 -0.82 -3.71
CA ILE A 125 -17.70 0.34 -4.58
C ILE A 125 -18.42 0.04 -5.90
N LYS A 126 -19.49 0.78 -6.17
CA LYS A 126 -20.30 0.53 -7.37
C LYS A 126 -19.54 0.97 -8.63
N HIS A 127 -19.85 0.31 -9.73
CA HIS A 127 -19.18 0.49 -11.01
C HIS A 127 -19.20 1.96 -11.48
N ASP A 128 -20.35 2.62 -11.38
CA ASP A 128 -20.57 3.97 -11.90
C ASP A 128 -19.97 5.05 -10.98
N ASP A 129 -19.61 4.68 -9.75
CA ASP A 129 -19.17 5.65 -8.74
C ASP A 129 -17.73 6.11 -8.97
N VAL A 130 -16.91 5.26 -9.59
CA VAL A 130 -15.45 5.46 -9.75
C VAL A 130 -15.09 6.58 -10.74
N HIS A 131 -15.98 6.84 -11.70
CA HIS A 131 -15.74 7.85 -12.73
C HIS A 131 -15.75 9.29 -12.19
N SER A 132 -16.35 9.53 -11.02
CA SER A 132 -16.49 10.87 -10.44
C SER A 132 -16.08 10.97 -8.96
N ALA A 133 -15.91 9.85 -8.24
CA ALA A 133 -15.66 9.86 -6.79
C ALA A 133 -14.19 9.77 -6.36
N LEU A 134 -13.24 9.59 -7.28
CA LEU A 134 -11.83 9.39 -6.94
C LEU A 134 -11.15 10.62 -6.31
N ASP A 135 -11.62 11.82 -6.65
CA ASP A 135 -11.24 13.09 -6.00
C ASP A 135 -11.80 13.22 -4.57
N ILE A 136 -12.64 12.28 -4.16
CA ILE A 136 -13.54 12.38 -3.00
C ILE A 136 -13.51 11.06 -2.22
N CYS A 137 -12.35 10.40 -2.17
CA CYS A 137 -12.11 9.42 -1.12
C CYS A 137 -11.96 10.21 0.18
N ILE A 138 -13.01 10.13 0.99
CA ILE A 138 -13.12 10.85 2.23
C ILE A 138 -12.95 9.85 3.35
N TRP A 139 -11.99 10.11 4.23
CA TRP A 139 -11.95 9.42 5.50
C TRP A 139 -12.87 10.14 6.50
N ALA A 140 -13.79 9.40 7.11
CA ALA A 140 -14.72 9.93 8.11
C ALA A 140 -14.32 9.56 9.54
N SER A 141 -14.22 10.60 10.37
CA SER A 141 -14.21 10.45 11.82
C SER A 141 -15.57 9.99 12.33
N SER A 142 -15.63 8.91 13.09
CA SER A 142 -16.88 8.50 13.76
C SER A 142 -17.31 9.44 14.89
N ARG A 143 -16.40 10.28 15.42
CA ARG A 143 -16.68 11.19 16.55
C ARG A 143 -16.84 12.65 16.16
N THR A 144 -16.05 13.14 15.21
CA THR A 144 -16.02 14.59 14.88
C THR A 144 -16.88 14.95 13.66
N ASN A 145 -17.41 13.97 12.92
CA ASN A 145 -18.05 14.18 11.61
C ASN A 145 -17.16 14.97 10.62
N GLU A 146 -15.85 15.00 10.86
CA GLU A 146 -14.89 15.61 9.95
C GLU A 146 -14.56 14.66 8.80
N PHE A 147 -14.39 15.27 7.64
CA PHE A 147 -14.17 14.62 6.37
C PHE A 147 -12.82 15.08 5.83
N HIS A 148 -11.92 14.14 5.57
CA HIS A 148 -10.59 14.44 5.05
C HIS A 148 -10.36 13.76 3.71
N ASN A 149 -9.94 14.52 2.71
CA ASN A 149 -9.48 13.97 1.44
C ASN A 149 -8.20 13.17 1.68
N ILE A 150 -8.17 11.93 1.20
CA ILE A 150 -6.97 11.10 1.26
C ILE A 150 -6.18 11.21 -0.04
N LYS A 151 -4.86 11.16 0.06
CA LYS A 151 -3.96 11.25 -1.10
C LYS A 151 -3.42 9.91 -1.58
N ASN A 152 -3.49 8.87 -0.74
CA ASN A 152 -2.87 7.58 -1.02
C ASN A 152 -3.88 6.46 -0.79
N ILE A 153 -4.26 5.78 -1.87
CA ILE A 153 -5.16 4.63 -1.83
C ILE A 153 -4.35 3.39 -2.15
N ALA A 154 -4.56 2.32 -1.40
CA ALA A 154 -3.96 1.03 -1.65
C ALA A 154 -4.99 -0.06 -1.93
N ILE A 155 -4.58 -1.01 -2.77
CA ILE A 155 -5.26 -2.28 -3.01
C ILE A 155 -4.25 -3.41 -2.79
N GLU A 156 -4.63 -4.45 -2.05
CA GLU A 156 -3.80 -5.66 -1.96
C GLU A 156 -3.82 -6.42 -3.27
N PHE A 157 -2.63 -6.69 -3.81
CA PHE A 157 -2.47 -7.43 -5.05
C PHE A 157 -2.66 -8.92 -4.82
N ASP A 158 -3.51 -9.53 -5.64
CA ASP A 158 -3.65 -10.98 -5.71
C ASP A 158 -3.02 -11.51 -7.03
N PRO A 159 -2.02 -12.40 -6.96
CA PRO A 159 -1.42 -13.04 -8.13
C PRO A 159 -2.41 -13.74 -9.06
N SER A 160 -3.60 -14.12 -8.57
CA SER A 160 -4.67 -14.68 -9.38
C SER A 160 -5.13 -13.72 -10.49
N TRP A 161 -4.88 -12.41 -10.35
CA TRP A 161 -5.21 -11.39 -11.33
C TRP A 161 -4.50 -11.55 -12.67
N ILE A 162 -3.44 -12.35 -12.77
CA ILE A 162 -2.82 -12.66 -14.08
C ILE A 162 -3.57 -13.79 -14.81
N LYS A 163 -4.45 -14.51 -14.12
CA LYS A 163 -5.23 -15.58 -14.71
C LYS A 163 -6.45 -14.99 -15.43
N TRP A 164 -6.78 -15.58 -16.58
CA TRP A 164 -7.98 -15.25 -17.34
C TRP A 164 -8.13 -13.73 -17.60
N LEU A 165 -7.02 -13.08 -17.97
CA LEU A 165 -7.04 -11.66 -18.30
C LEU A 165 -7.96 -11.43 -19.51
N PRO A 166 -8.93 -10.51 -19.43
CA PRO A 166 -9.78 -10.17 -20.55
C PRO A 166 -8.96 -9.71 -21.75
N ARG A 167 -9.50 -9.87 -22.95
CA ARG A 167 -8.81 -9.44 -24.18
C ARG A 167 -8.65 -7.92 -24.25
N THR A 168 -9.64 -7.18 -23.78
CA THR A 168 -9.67 -5.71 -23.85
C THR A 168 -9.68 -5.10 -22.47
N TYR A 169 -9.12 -3.90 -22.33
CA TYR A 169 -9.21 -3.16 -21.08
C TYR A 169 -10.66 -2.82 -20.73
N LYS A 170 -11.52 -2.52 -21.72
CA LYS A 170 -12.95 -2.30 -21.49
C LYS A 170 -13.59 -3.47 -20.74
N ASN A 171 -13.33 -4.70 -21.17
CA ASN A 171 -13.85 -5.89 -20.50
C ASN A 171 -13.28 -6.05 -19.09
N MET A 172 -12.00 -5.72 -18.88
CA MET A 172 -11.39 -5.72 -17.55
C MET A 172 -12.02 -4.68 -16.63
N SER A 173 -12.22 -3.46 -17.10
CA SER A 173 -12.87 -2.39 -16.33
C SER A 173 -14.34 -2.67 -16.02
N ALA A 174 -14.99 -3.58 -16.76
CA ALA A 174 -16.36 -4.01 -16.50
C ALA A 174 -16.45 -5.10 -15.40
N GLU A 175 -15.34 -5.70 -14.98
CA GLU A 175 -15.35 -6.72 -13.94
C GLU A 175 -15.74 -6.14 -12.58
N SER A 176 -16.61 -6.84 -11.85
CA SER A 176 -16.92 -6.55 -10.43
C SER A 176 -15.85 -7.09 -9.47
N THR A 177 -14.59 -7.11 -9.90
CA THR A 177 -13.44 -7.62 -9.16
C THR A 177 -12.53 -6.46 -8.69
N PRO A 178 -11.64 -6.69 -7.70
CA PRO A 178 -10.60 -5.72 -7.33
C PRO A 178 -9.74 -5.25 -8.52
N ARG A 179 -9.38 -6.17 -9.43
CA ARG A 179 -8.68 -5.86 -10.69
C ARG A 179 -9.49 -4.93 -11.58
N GLY A 180 -10.78 -5.20 -11.74
CA GLY A 180 -11.67 -4.35 -12.54
C GLY A 180 -11.85 -2.96 -11.93
N LEU A 181 -11.92 -2.87 -10.60
CA LEU A 181 -11.92 -1.60 -9.89
C LEU A 181 -10.63 -0.82 -10.14
N LEU A 182 -9.46 -1.44 -9.98
CA LEU A 182 -8.18 -0.81 -10.31
C LEU A 182 -8.18 -0.28 -11.75
N ALA A 183 -8.64 -1.09 -12.72
CA ALA A 183 -8.72 -0.66 -14.11
C ALA A 183 -9.63 0.58 -14.29
N ARG A 184 -10.76 0.66 -13.58
CA ARG A 184 -11.61 1.86 -13.57
C ARG A 184 -10.90 3.06 -12.93
N LEU A 185 -10.16 2.86 -11.84
CA LEU A 185 -9.43 3.92 -11.15
C LEU A 185 -8.41 4.58 -12.09
N LEU A 186 -7.55 3.78 -12.72
CA LEU A 186 -6.50 4.27 -13.62
C LEU A 186 -7.08 4.95 -14.85
N ARG A 187 -8.16 4.39 -15.41
CA ARG A 187 -8.85 5.02 -16.55
C ARG A 187 -9.42 6.38 -16.17
N SER A 188 -10.00 6.50 -14.97
CA SER A 188 -10.54 7.77 -14.47
C SER A 188 -9.42 8.79 -14.23
N GLN A 189 -8.30 8.38 -13.65
CA GLN A 189 -7.13 9.24 -13.46
C GLN A 189 -6.58 9.75 -14.80
N TYR A 190 -6.45 8.83 -15.76
CA TYR A 190 -5.97 9.17 -17.09
C TYR A 190 -6.90 10.17 -17.78
N MET A 191 -8.20 9.85 -17.91
CA MET A 191 -9.16 10.68 -18.66
C MET A 191 -9.38 12.09 -18.08
N ASN A 192 -9.11 12.27 -16.79
CA ASN A 192 -9.31 13.55 -16.09
C ASN A 192 -7.99 14.29 -15.79
N ASP A 193 -6.85 13.80 -16.30
CA ASP A 193 -5.51 14.31 -15.95
C ASP A 193 -5.28 14.42 -14.42
N ASN A 194 -5.93 13.55 -13.64
CA ASN A 194 -5.93 13.63 -12.18
C ASN A 194 -4.72 12.93 -11.60
N ARG A 195 -3.82 13.73 -11.03
CA ARG A 195 -2.59 13.27 -10.34
C ARG A 195 -2.60 13.52 -8.83
N GLN A 196 -3.74 13.90 -8.25
CA GLN A 196 -3.82 14.24 -6.82
C GLN A 196 -3.80 13.00 -5.91
N THR A 197 -4.34 11.89 -6.41
CA THR A 197 -4.40 10.61 -5.68
C THR A 197 -3.36 9.64 -6.22
N THR A 198 -2.52 9.13 -5.33
CA THR A 198 -1.57 8.06 -5.65
C THR A 198 -2.20 6.70 -5.41
N VAL A 199 -2.15 5.83 -6.41
CA VAL A 199 -2.61 4.45 -6.32
C VAL A 199 -1.42 3.54 -5.99
N TRP A 200 -1.57 2.78 -4.92
CA TRP A 200 -0.59 1.83 -4.42
C TRP A 200 -1.10 0.40 -4.59
N LEU A 201 -0.22 -0.51 -5.00
CA LEU A 201 -0.44 -1.94 -4.90
C LEU A 201 0.43 -2.51 -3.79
N ILE A 202 -0.17 -3.30 -2.90
CA ILE A 202 0.56 -3.99 -1.83
C ILE A 202 0.73 -5.44 -2.23
N ASP A 203 1.98 -5.88 -2.42
CA ASP A 203 2.31 -7.28 -2.66
C ASP A 203 3.07 -7.87 -1.47
N ASN A 204 2.33 -8.59 -0.61
CA ASN A 204 2.87 -9.15 0.63
C ASN A 204 3.88 -10.29 0.42
N ASP A 205 3.87 -10.99 -0.73
CA ASP A 205 4.78 -12.12 -0.97
C ASP A 205 5.81 -11.86 -2.08
N MET A 206 5.85 -10.65 -2.62
CA MET A 206 6.86 -10.26 -3.61
C MET A 206 8.24 -10.30 -2.97
N ARG A 207 9.08 -11.23 -3.42
CA ARG A 207 10.53 -11.15 -3.21
C ARG A 207 11.12 -10.11 -4.13
N TRP A 208 11.90 -9.19 -3.59
CA TRP A 208 12.46 -8.04 -4.32
C TRP A 208 13.93 -7.86 -3.96
N ALA A 209 14.70 -7.21 -4.84
CA ALA A 209 16.13 -6.98 -4.62
C ALA A 209 16.47 -5.51 -4.86
N ARG A 210 17.32 -4.92 -4.02
CA ARG A 210 17.87 -3.58 -4.29
C ARG A 210 18.75 -3.64 -5.53
N ARG A 211 18.43 -2.81 -6.52
CA ARG A 211 19.33 -2.68 -7.68
C ARG A 211 20.48 -1.74 -7.31
N PRO A 212 21.69 -1.96 -7.85
CA PRO A 212 22.77 -0.98 -7.78
C PRO A 212 22.34 0.34 -8.43
N SER A 213 22.85 1.47 -7.93
CA SER A 213 22.52 2.82 -8.43
C SER A 213 22.71 2.98 -9.94
N SER A 214 23.71 2.31 -10.51
CA SER A 214 24.01 2.26 -11.94
C SER A 214 22.86 1.76 -12.82
N TYR A 215 21.89 1.03 -12.28
CA TYR A 215 20.75 0.49 -13.02
C TYR A 215 19.54 1.43 -13.10
N TYR A 216 19.57 2.57 -12.41
CA TYR A 216 18.47 3.55 -12.41
C TYR A 216 18.65 4.67 -13.45
N GLY A 217 19.83 4.79 -14.06
CA GLY A 217 20.11 5.87 -15.00
C GLY A 217 19.85 7.23 -14.35
N THR A 218 18.93 8.01 -14.91
CA THR A 218 18.48 9.31 -14.40
C THR A 218 17.22 9.24 -13.52
N ALA A 219 16.60 8.07 -13.40
CA ALA A 219 15.39 7.92 -12.59
C ALA A 219 15.73 8.02 -11.08
N PRO A 220 14.86 8.66 -10.28
CA PRO A 220 15.04 8.70 -8.83
C PRO A 220 15.04 7.28 -8.26
N MET A 221 16.02 6.96 -7.43
CA MET A 221 16.03 5.68 -6.72
C MET A 221 14.93 5.65 -5.65
N PRO A 222 14.30 4.49 -5.39
CA PRO A 222 13.43 4.36 -4.24
C PRO A 222 14.25 4.60 -2.97
N ASP A 223 13.70 5.41 -2.06
CA ASP A 223 14.27 5.53 -0.73
C ASP A 223 13.88 4.29 0.09
N TYR A 224 14.72 3.27 0.07
CA TYR A 224 14.50 2.05 0.84
C TYR A 224 14.57 2.25 2.37
N ASN A 225 15.01 3.43 2.84
CA ASN A 225 14.94 3.79 4.26
C ASN A 225 13.56 4.35 4.63
N LYS A 226 12.81 4.87 3.66
CA LYS A 226 11.41 5.27 3.85
C LYS A 226 10.54 4.02 4.01
N ARG A 227 10.24 3.69 5.27
CA ARG A 227 9.30 2.62 5.62
C ARG A 227 7.87 3.11 5.67
N PHE A 228 6.95 2.25 5.25
CA PHE A 228 5.52 2.36 5.50
C PHE A 228 5.16 1.24 6.47
N ILE A 229 4.44 1.55 7.54
CA ILE A 229 4.24 0.60 8.64
C ILE A 229 2.78 0.22 8.80
N ASN A 230 2.53 -1.07 8.98
CA ASN A 230 1.27 -1.57 9.50
C ASN A 230 1.55 -2.19 10.89
N CYS A 231 0.59 -2.85 11.54
CA CYS A 231 0.87 -3.44 12.86
C CYS A 231 1.82 -4.64 12.83
N ASP A 232 1.88 -5.36 11.71
CA ASP A 232 2.58 -6.65 11.61
C ASP A 232 3.92 -6.56 10.86
N GLY A 233 4.19 -5.45 10.19
CA GLY A 233 5.30 -5.37 9.25
C GLY A 233 5.62 -3.98 8.76
N SER A 234 6.84 -3.88 8.21
CA SER A 234 7.32 -2.71 7.50
C SER A 234 7.40 -2.99 6.01
N TYR A 235 7.04 -2.00 5.22
CA TYR A 235 6.97 -2.05 3.77
C TYR A 235 7.88 -0.99 3.19
N VAL A 236 8.32 -1.23 1.96
CA VAL A 236 9.08 -0.26 1.17
C VAL A 236 8.48 -0.15 -0.22
N GLU A 237 8.64 1.03 -0.79
CA GLU A 237 8.36 1.24 -2.20
C GLU A 237 9.40 0.49 -3.05
N VAL A 238 8.93 -0.32 -3.97
CA VAL A 238 9.76 -1.08 -4.91
C VAL A 238 9.27 -0.83 -6.32
N TYR A 239 10.19 -0.80 -7.29
CA TYR A 239 9.79 -0.86 -8.69
C TYR A 239 9.48 -2.30 -9.08
N PRO A 240 8.55 -2.54 -10.02
CA PRO A 240 8.34 -3.87 -10.59
C PRO A 240 9.63 -4.48 -11.17
N SER A 241 10.55 -3.62 -11.62
CA SER A 241 11.87 -4.00 -12.14
C SER A 241 12.83 -4.51 -11.05
N ASN A 242 12.57 -4.27 -9.75
CA ASN A 242 13.35 -4.86 -8.65
C ASN A 242 13.26 -6.40 -8.56
N THR A 243 12.48 -7.03 -9.45
CA THR A 243 12.47 -8.48 -9.67
C THR A 243 13.28 -8.86 -10.90
N CYS A 244 14.10 -9.90 -10.78
CA CYS A 244 14.85 -10.46 -11.90
C CYS A 244 13.91 -11.29 -12.79
N TYR A 245 13.74 -10.90 -14.05
CA TYR A 245 12.85 -11.61 -14.97
C TYR A 245 13.21 -13.11 -15.15
N CYS A 246 14.49 -13.44 -15.10
CA CYS A 246 14.97 -14.81 -15.35
C CYS A 246 15.07 -15.68 -14.10
N CYS A 247 15.34 -15.07 -12.94
CA CYS A 247 15.62 -15.82 -11.70
C CYS A 247 14.49 -15.73 -10.66
N SER A 248 13.62 -14.72 -10.75
CA SER A 248 12.50 -14.59 -9.82
C SER A 248 11.44 -15.65 -10.11
N GLY A 249 10.85 -16.20 -9.07
CA GLY A 249 9.73 -17.13 -9.21
C GLY A 249 8.51 -16.44 -9.80
N LYS A 250 7.60 -17.24 -10.40
CA LYS A 250 6.34 -16.75 -10.99
C LYS A 250 5.54 -15.85 -10.06
N ARG A 251 5.57 -16.12 -8.75
CA ARG A 251 4.90 -15.32 -7.71
C ARG A 251 5.41 -13.88 -7.63
N SER A 252 6.73 -13.69 -7.62
CA SER A 252 7.33 -12.34 -7.56
C SER A 252 7.17 -11.58 -8.88
N LEU A 253 7.08 -12.31 -10.00
CA LEU A 253 6.89 -11.72 -11.33
C LEU A 253 5.43 -11.39 -11.64
N ALA A 254 4.48 -11.84 -10.82
CA ALA A 254 3.04 -11.70 -11.07
C ALA A 254 2.63 -10.23 -11.20
N ILE A 255 3.04 -9.36 -10.27
CA ILE A 255 2.69 -7.94 -10.32
C ILE A 255 3.28 -7.24 -11.54
N ARG A 256 4.55 -7.51 -11.87
CA ARG A 256 5.19 -6.97 -13.08
C ARG A 256 4.46 -7.42 -14.36
N THR A 257 4.09 -8.69 -14.42
CA THR A 257 3.35 -9.28 -15.55
C THR A 257 1.97 -8.65 -15.69
N PHE A 258 1.29 -8.43 -14.56
CA PHE A 258 0.00 -7.77 -14.51
C PHE A 258 0.07 -6.31 -14.98
N LEU A 259 1.02 -5.52 -14.47
CA LEU A 259 1.20 -4.11 -14.87
C LEU A 259 1.55 -3.98 -16.36
N SER A 260 2.44 -4.83 -16.88
CA SER A 260 2.74 -4.87 -18.32
C SER A 260 1.49 -5.24 -19.13
N SER A 261 0.68 -6.18 -18.65
CA SER A 261 -0.58 -6.56 -19.28
C SER A 261 -1.62 -5.45 -19.27
N LEU A 262 -1.61 -4.57 -18.26
CA LEU A 262 -2.44 -3.37 -18.21
C LEU A 262 -2.03 -2.36 -19.28
N ASN A 263 -0.73 -2.05 -19.39
CA ASN A 263 -0.21 -1.10 -20.39
C ASN A 263 -0.58 -1.52 -21.82
N VAL A 264 -0.30 -2.78 -22.19
CA VAL A 264 -0.63 -3.32 -23.52
C VAL A 264 -2.12 -3.20 -23.84
N ARG A 265 -3.01 -3.39 -22.86
CA ARG A 265 -4.46 -3.26 -23.08
C ARG A 265 -4.94 -1.81 -23.02
N GLY A 266 -4.21 -0.98 -22.28
CA GLY A 266 -4.46 0.43 -22.08
C GLY A 266 -4.21 1.23 -23.34
N GLU A 267 -3.28 0.79 -24.21
CA GLU A 267 -2.84 1.50 -25.43
C GLU A 267 -4.02 2.02 -26.27
N HIS A 268 -5.12 1.27 -26.34
CA HIS A 268 -6.34 1.69 -27.04
C HIS A 268 -7.00 2.98 -26.49
N PHE A 269 -6.70 3.39 -25.26
CA PHE A 269 -7.21 4.61 -24.65
C PHE A 269 -6.39 5.84 -24.94
N GLU A 270 -5.15 5.69 -25.40
CA GLU A 270 -4.30 6.82 -25.71
C GLU A 270 -5.00 7.76 -26.70
N THR A 271 -5.53 7.20 -27.78
CA THR A 271 -6.28 7.94 -28.80
C THR A 271 -7.65 8.44 -28.34
N GLN A 272 -8.13 8.00 -27.18
CA GLN A 272 -9.43 8.41 -26.61
C GLN A 272 -9.31 9.55 -25.61
N HIS A 273 -8.08 9.95 -25.25
CA HIS A 273 -7.86 11.03 -24.30
C HIS A 273 -8.30 12.38 -24.90
N PRO A 274 -9.00 13.26 -24.14
CA PRO A 274 -9.47 14.54 -24.67
C PRO A 274 -8.36 15.44 -25.23
N ASN A 275 -7.16 15.33 -24.65
CA ASN A 275 -5.98 16.09 -25.05
C ASN A 275 -5.03 15.32 -25.99
N PHE A 276 -5.45 14.16 -26.51
CA PHE A 276 -4.62 13.41 -27.44
C PHE A 276 -4.39 14.21 -28.73
N VAL A 277 -3.13 14.43 -29.06
CA VAL A 277 -2.70 14.98 -30.34
C VAL A 277 -1.87 13.89 -31.01
N PRO A 278 -2.29 13.36 -32.18
CA PRO A 278 -1.48 12.40 -32.91
C PRO A 278 -0.09 12.99 -33.16
N SER A 279 0.96 12.33 -32.69
CA SER A 279 2.32 12.75 -33.01
C SER A 279 2.67 12.27 -34.42
N TYR A 280 3.53 13.01 -35.12
CA TYR A 280 3.99 12.60 -36.46
C TYR A 280 4.89 11.34 -36.40
N ASP A 281 5.43 11.03 -35.22
CA ASP A 281 6.34 9.90 -34.96
C ASP A 281 5.59 8.59 -34.65
N ASP A 282 4.30 8.67 -34.27
CA ASP A 282 3.40 7.51 -34.04
C ASP A 282 3.25 6.62 -35.30
N TYR A 283 3.59 7.14 -36.48
CA TYR A 283 3.51 6.43 -37.77
C TYR A 283 4.86 5.95 -38.31
N ILE A 284 5.99 6.42 -37.79
CA ILE A 284 7.31 6.21 -38.42
C ILE A 284 8.33 5.50 -37.51
N ASP A 285 8.25 5.61 -36.18
CA ASP A 285 9.30 5.04 -35.31
C ASP A 285 8.84 3.80 -34.52
N GLY A 286 8.67 2.70 -35.25
CA GLY A 286 8.28 1.39 -34.71
C GLY A 286 9.31 0.69 -33.80
N TYR A 287 10.22 1.40 -33.11
CA TYR A 287 11.25 0.74 -32.31
C TYR A 287 11.56 1.31 -30.93
N TRP A 288 11.22 2.56 -30.55
CA TRP A 288 11.68 3.10 -29.26
C TRP A 288 10.77 4.09 -28.51
N GLU A 289 9.61 4.49 -29.03
CA GLU A 289 8.66 5.27 -28.22
C GLU A 289 8.05 4.39 -27.13
N ALA A 290 8.07 4.88 -25.89
CA ALA A 290 7.57 4.14 -24.75
C ALA A 290 6.07 3.86 -24.97
N PRO A 291 5.64 2.59 -25.03
CA PRO A 291 4.24 2.26 -25.25
C PRO A 291 3.41 2.92 -24.16
N PHE A 292 2.26 3.50 -24.50
CA PHE A 292 1.32 4.09 -23.55
C PHE A 292 1.26 3.33 -22.21
N GLU A 293 1.64 4.00 -21.12
CA GLU A 293 1.76 3.37 -19.80
C GLU A 293 0.63 3.80 -18.86
N ILE A 294 -0.58 3.25 -19.03
CA ILE A 294 -1.70 3.50 -18.09
C ILE A 294 -1.37 3.16 -16.62
N ALA A 295 -0.39 2.28 -16.40
CA ALA A 295 0.07 1.88 -15.08
C ALA A 295 1.24 2.73 -14.54
N GLU A 296 1.72 3.76 -15.26
CA GLU A 296 2.88 4.58 -14.86
C GLU A 296 2.70 5.20 -13.47
N GLY A 297 1.48 5.63 -13.14
CA GLY A 297 1.15 6.23 -11.84
C GLY A 297 1.05 5.25 -10.67
N ILE A 298 1.14 3.93 -10.91
CA ILE A 298 1.03 2.92 -9.85
C ILE A 298 2.36 2.78 -9.12
N ARG A 299 2.29 2.90 -7.79
CA ARG A 299 3.41 2.57 -6.90
C ARG A 299 3.19 1.20 -6.27
N VAL A 300 4.27 0.49 -5.96
CA VAL A 300 4.21 -0.85 -5.38
C VAL A 300 4.89 -0.87 -4.02
N LEU A 301 4.20 -1.41 -3.02
CA LEU A 301 4.76 -1.75 -1.71
C LEU A 301 5.03 -3.25 -1.65
N ALA A 302 6.21 -3.60 -1.15
CA ALA A 302 6.55 -4.97 -0.76
C ALA A 302 7.05 -4.98 0.69
N LEU A 303 6.88 -6.13 1.36
CA LEU A 303 7.40 -6.32 2.71
C LEU A 303 8.93 -6.17 2.72
N ALA A 304 9.43 -5.37 3.67
CA ALA A 304 10.85 -5.13 3.86
C ALA A 304 11.66 -6.42 4.07
N CYS A 305 11.09 -7.39 4.79
CA CYS A 305 11.73 -8.67 5.09
C CYS A 305 11.80 -9.63 3.89
N ASN A 306 11.12 -9.32 2.79
CA ASN A 306 11.19 -10.11 1.54
C ASN A 306 12.36 -9.68 0.63
N GLU A 307 13.26 -8.83 1.13
CA GLU A 307 14.47 -8.46 0.41
C GLU A 307 15.35 -9.70 0.17
N VAL A 308 15.74 -9.92 -1.08
CA VAL A 308 16.67 -10.98 -1.49
C VAL A 308 17.91 -10.40 -2.13
N GLU A 309 18.95 -11.23 -2.30
CA GLU A 309 20.17 -10.81 -2.99
C GLU A 309 19.88 -10.43 -4.46
N PHE A 310 20.50 -9.33 -4.91
CA PHE A 310 20.40 -8.89 -6.29
C PHE A 310 21.02 -9.90 -7.26
N CYS A 311 20.28 -10.29 -8.30
CA CYS A 311 20.77 -11.21 -9.32
C CYS A 311 21.88 -10.56 -10.16
N ARG A 312 23.11 -11.08 -10.05
CA ARG A 312 24.29 -10.63 -10.82
C ARG A 312 24.54 -11.44 -12.09
N LYS A 313 23.69 -12.42 -12.42
CA LYS A 313 23.90 -13.28 -13.59
C LYS A 313 23.71 -12.48 -14.88
N ASP A 314 24.64 -12.61 -15.83
CA ASP A 314 24.48 -12.08 -17.17
C ASP A 314 23.56 -13.00 -17.98
N HIS A 315 22.30 -12.61 -18.11
CA HIS A 315 21.30 -13.35 -18.86
C HIS A 315 21.36 -13.10 -20.38
N ARG A 316 22.26 -12.22 -20.87
CA ARG A 316 22.41 -11.96 -22.32
C ARG A 316 23.07 -13.11 -23.08
N GLN A 317 23.82 -13.96 -22.39
CA GLN A 317 24.49 -15.12 -23.00
C GLN A 317 23.56 -16.34 -23.17
N ASP A 318 22.39 -16.34 -22.54
CA ASP A 318 21.45 -17.47 -22.52
C ASP A 318 20.24 -17.23 -23.45
N ARG A 319 20.51 -16.82 -24.70
CA ARG A 319 19.51 -16.42 -25.72
C ARG A 319 18.55 -17.54 -26.15
N SER A 320 18.70 -18.76 -25.67
CA SER A 320 17.85 -19.90 -26.04
C SER A 320 16.43 -19.84 -25.44
N THR A 321 16.19 -18.99 -24.43
CA THR A 321 14.93 -18.96 -23.67
C THR A 321 14.01 -17.77 -24.00
N TRP A 322 14.49 -16.76 -24.74
CA TRP A 322 13.70 -15.55 -25.05
C TRP A 322 12.41 -15.82 -25.85
N ARG A 323 12.37 -16.88 -26.67
CA ARG A 323 11.20 -17.21 -27.49
C ARG A 323 10.08 -17.96 -26.76
N ARG A 324 10.22 -18.28 -25.47
CA ARG A 324 9.21 -19.04 -24.71
C ARG A 324 8.44 -18.24 -23.66
N CYS A 325 8.69 -16.94 -23.54
CA CYS A 325 8.13 -16.11 -22.46
C CYS A 325 7.35 -14.86 -22.94
N VAL A 326 7.02 -14.76 -24.23
CA VAL A 326 6.07 -13.77 -24.76
C VAL A 326 4.71 -14.43 -24.95
#